data_AF-A0A1I0DKP0-F1
#
_entry.id   AF-A0A1I0DKP0-F1
#
_cell.length_a   1.000
_cell.length_b   1.000
_cell.length_c   1.000
_cell.angle_alpha   90.00
_cell.angle_beta   90.00
_cell.angle_gamma   90.00
#
_symmetry.space_group_name_H-M   'P 1'
#
loop_
_entity.id
_entity.type
_entity.pdbx_description
1 polymer ?
#
loop_
_entity_poly.entity_id
_entity_poly.type
_entity_poly.pdbx_seq_one_letter_code
_entity_poly.pdbx_strand_id
1 'polypeptide(L)'
;MNRRPLTLVIAAVVVSLEGLLALGLGVFVAVETVVGRPGSLTSAIAEAAFGVLIGAGLLWVAWGGLFRMERWGRAPGVVAQIFLLPVIYTLFQSDLPQLGVPLLVAVLAGLVALLAPPTTHALYGDEQHAA
;
A
#
# COMPACT_ATOMS: atom_id res chain seq x y z
N MET A 1 -24.93 -5.08 -14.68
CA MET A 1 -23.94 -4.18 -14.05
C MET A 1 -23.16 -5.03 -13.04
N ASN A 2 -22.00 -5.58 -13.42
CA ASN A 2 -21.17 -6.36 -12.49
C ASN A 2 -20.71 -5.42 -11.38
N ARG A 3 -21.43 -5.42 -10.25
CA ARG A 3 -21.05 -4.62 -9.09
C ARG A 3 -19.70 -5.13 -8.61
N ARG A 4 -18.69 -4.28 -8.71
CA ARG A 4 -17.41 -4.52 -8.05
C ARG A 4 -17.69 -4.74 -6.56
N PRO A 5 -17.22 -5.84 -5.95
CA PRO A 5 -17.48 -6.07 -4.53
C PRO A 5 -16.88 -4.92 -3.73
N LEU A 6 -17.62 -4.46 -2.72
CA LEU A 6 -17.22 -3.32 -1.90
C LEU A 6 -15.84 -3.56 -1.25
N THR A 7 -15.54 -4.80 -0.88
CA THR A 7 -14.24 -5.19 -0.32
C THR A 7 -13.09 -4.95 -1.29
N LEU A 8 -13.27 -5.18 -2.59
CA LEU A 8 -12.23 -4.88 -3.58
C LEU A 8 -12.00 -3.37 -3.69
N VAL A 9 -13.07 -2.57 -3.63
CA VAL A 9 -12.97 -1.10 -3.65
C VAL A 9 -12.25 -0.61 -2.40
N ILE A 10 -12.59 -1.13 -1.22
CA ILE A 10 -11.91 -0.80 0.04
C ILE A 10 -10.42 -1.13 -0.06
N ALA A 11 -10.08 -2.34 -0.52
CA ALA A 11 -8.68 -2.75 -0.69
C ALA A 11 -7.94 -1.81 -1.65
N ALA A 12 -8.53 -1.48 -2.80
CA ALA A 12 -7.93 -0.58 -3.77
C ALA A 12 -7.72 0.84 -3.20
N VAL A 13 -8.69 1.36 -2.45
CA VAL A 13 -8.59 2.67 -1.79
C VAL A 13 -7.51 2.67 -0.73
N VAL A 14 -7.47 1.68 0.16
CA VAL A 14 -6.46 1.58 1.22
C VAL A 14 -5.05 1.53 0.61
N VAL A 15 -4.82 0.63 -0.34
CA VAL A 15 -3.50 0.49 -1.00
C VAL A 15 -3.14 1.77 -1.77
N SER A 16 -4.11 2.46 -2.37
CA SER A 16 -3.86 3.75 -3.04
C SER A 16 -3.43 4.83 -2.04
N LEU A 17 -4.09 4.91 -0.88
CA LEU A 17 -3.75 5.90 0.15
C LEU A 17 -2.35 5.65 0.72
N GLU A 18 -2.02 4.39 1.01
CA GLU A 18 -0.66 4.00 1.43
C GLU A 18 0.37 4.35 0.37
N GLY A 19 0.08 4.07 -0.90
CA GLY A 19 0.94 4.42 -2.04
C GLY A 19 1.14 5.93 -2.19
N LEU A 20 0.08 6.72 -2.06
CA LEU A 20 0.15 8.18 -2.09
C LEU A 20 0.99 8.75 -0.94
N LEU A 21 0.81 8.20 0.27
CA LEU A 21 1.59 8.62 1.44
C LEU A 21 3.07 8.29 1.27
N ALA A 22 3.41 7.06 0.86
CA ALA A 22 4.78 6.65 0.61
C ALA A 22 5.44 7.49 -0.50
N LEU A 23 4.73 7.72 -1.60
CA LEU A 23 5.20 8.57 -2.70
C LEU A 23 5.42 10.01 -2.24
N GLY A 24 4.45 10.58 -1.51
CA GLY A 24 4.53 11.94 -0.98
C GLY A 24 5.71 12.13 -0.03
N LEU A 25 5.94 11.18 0.88
CA LEU A 25 7.10 11.18 1.77
C LEU A 25 8.41 11.03 0.99
N GLY A 26 8.49 10.13 0.02
CA GLY A 26 9.67 9.96 -0.82
C GLY A 26 10.00 11.23 -1.61
N VAL A 27 9.00 11.89 -2.20
CA VAL A 27 9.16 13.18 -2.90
C VAL A 27 9.57 14.29 -1.92
N PHE A 28 8.97 14.33 -0.73
CA PHE A 28 9.33 15.29 0.31
C PHE A 28 10.81 15.16 0.69
N VAL A 29 11.28 13.94 1.00
CA VAL A 29 12.69 13.68 1.31
C VAL A 29 13.59 14.00 0.12
N ALA A 30 13.16 13.72 -1.12
CA ALA A 30 13.92 14.10 -2.31
C ALA A 30 14.11 15.62 -2.42
N VAL A 31 13.04 16.40 -2.20
CA VAL A 31 13.10 17.87 -2.21
C VAL A 31 13.97 18.38 -1.06
N GLU A 32 13.82 17.82 0.14
CA GLU A 32 14.65 18.16 1.30
C GLU A 32 16.13 17.86 1.05
N THR A 33 16.44 16.76 0.36
CA THR A 33 17.81 16.38 -0.02
C THR A 33 18.45 17.39 -0.98
N VAL A 34 17.65 17.95 -1.91
CA VAL A 34 18.12 18.93 -2.91
C VAL A 34 18.26 20.34 -2.32
N VAL A 35 17.32 20.76 -1.48
CA VAL A 35 17.25 22.14 -0.96
C VAL A 35 17.99 22.28 0.39
N GLY A 36 18.06 21.20 1.17
CA GLY A 36 18.65 21.16 2.49
C GLY A 36 20.09 20.66 2.54
N ARG A 37 20.60 20.46 3.76
CA ARG A 37 21.88 19.80 4.04
C ARG A 37 21.61 18.51 4.80
N PRO A 38 21.41 17.37 4.11
CA PRO A 38 21.15 16.11 4.80
C PRO A 38 22.36 15.70 5.64
N GLY A 39 22.14 15.08 6.80
CA GLY A 39 23.23 14.54 7.62
C GLY A 39 24.04 13.46 6.91
N SER A 40 23.39 12.70 6.02
CA SER A 40 24.01 11.71 5.12
C SER A 40 23.27 11.75 3.78
N LEU A 41 23.99 12.13 2.71
CA LEU A 41 23.41 12.18 1.36
C LEU A 41 22.96 10.80 0.87
N THR A 42 23.74 9.76 1.18
CA THR A 42 23.44 8.38 0.79
C THR A 42 22.14 7.89 1.43
N SER A 43 21.95 8.16 2.72
CA SER A 43 20.73 7.77 3.44
C SER A 43 19.52 8.50 2.91
N ALA A 44 19.64 9.82 2.69
CA ALA A 44 18.54 10.65 2.19
C ALA A 44 18.10 10.23 0.78
N ILE A 45 19.05 9.94 -0.12
CA ILE A 45 18.76 9.40 -1.46
C ILE A 45 18.08 8.03 -1.36
N ALA A 46 18.56 7.14 -0.49
CA ALA A 46 17.98 5.82 -0.32
C ALA A 46 16.53 5.90 0.19
N GLU A 47 16.27 6.74 1.19
CA GLU A 47 14.93 6.97 1.74
C GLU A 47 13.98 7.58 0.70
N ALA A 48 14.44 8.61 -0.03
CA ALA A 48 13.68 9.22 -1.11
C ALA A 48 13.32 8.21 -2.21
N ALA A 49 14.31 7.49 -2.71
CA ALA A 49 14.11 6.48 -3.75
C ALA A 49 13.18 5.37 -3.27
N PHE A 50 13.35 4.90 -2.03
CA PHE A 50 12.49 3.89 -1.43
C PHE A 50 11.03 4.35 -1.36
N GLY A 51 10.78 5.54 -0.81
CA GLY A 51 9.42 6.09 -0.72
C GLY A 51 8.76 6.25 -2.10
N VAL A 52 9.50 6.78 -3.08
CA VAL A 52 8.99 6.96 -4.44
C VAL A 52 8.68 5.63 -5.12
N LEU A 53 9.61 4.67 -5.07
CA LEU A 53 9.45 3.38 -5.74
C LEU A 53 8.33 2.55 -5.11
N ILE A 54 8.26 2.49 -3.78
CA ILE A 54 7.19 1.79 -3.07
C ILE A 54 5.85 2.48 -3.34
N GLY A 55 5.80 3.81 -3.23
CA GLY A 55 4.57 4.57 -3.49
C GLY A 55 4.03 4.36 -4.90
N ALA A 56 4.89 4.47 -5.92
CA ALA A 56 4.53 4.19 -7.31
C ALA A 56 4.10 2.73 -7.52
N GLY A 57 4.81 1.78 -6.89
CA GLY A 57 4.48 0.36 -6.94
C GLY A 57 3.10 0.06 -6.37
N LEU A 58 2.76 0.62 -5.20
CA LEU A 58 1.44 0.44 -4.59
C LEU A 58 0.32 1.08 -5.41
N LEU A 59 0.56 2.26 -6.00
CA LEU A 59 -0.41 2.87 -6.91
C LEU A 59 -0.61 2.01 -8.17
N TRP A 60 0.45 1.40 -8.68
CA TRP A 60 0.34 0.46 -9.79
C TRP A 60 -0.39 -0.82 -9.40
N VAL A 61 -0.19 -1.35 -8.19
CA VAL A 61 -0.96 -2.49 -7.67
C VAL A 61 -2.43 -2.13 -7.50
N ALA A 62 -2.73 -0.95 -6.94
CA ALA A 62 -4.10 -0.50 -6.74
C ALA A 62 -4.81 -0.33 -8.08
N TRP A 63 -4.21 0.38 -9.03
CA TRP A 63 -4.81 0.66 -10.34
C TRP A 63 -4.78 -0.53 -11.29
N GLY A 64 -3.61 -1.12 -11.47
CA GLY A 64 -3.35 -2.20 -12.43
C GLY A 64 -3.77 -3.57 -11.93
N GLY A 65 -3.66 -3.83 -10.62
CA GLY A 65 -4.01 -5.09 -9.99
C GLY A 65 -5.46 -5.11 -9.50
N LEU A 66 -5.79 -4.25 -8.55
CA LEU A 66 -7.08 -4.32 -7.84
C LEU A 66 -8.24 -3.69 -8.65
N PHE A 67 -8.07 -2.48 -9.18
CA PHE A 67 -9.11 -1.79 -9.94
C PHE A 67 -9.48 -2.49 -11.25
N ARG A 68 -8.51 -3.18 -11.87
CA ARG A 68 -8.70 -4.00 -13.07
C ARG A 68 -9.12 -5.45 -12.78
N MET A 69 -9.28 -5.82 -11.51
CA MET A 69 -9.66 -7.17 -11.07
C MET A 69 -8.67 -8.26 -11.49
N GLU A 70 -7.39 -7.93 -11.55
CA GLU A 70 -6.32 -8.83 -11.96
C GLU A 70 -5.78 -9.66 -10.79
N ARG A 71 -5.69 -10.98 -10.99
CA ARG A 71 -5.20 -11.96 -9.99
C ARG A 71 -3.85 -11.61 -9.34
N TRP A 72 -2.97 -10.93 -10.07
CA TRP A 72 -1.64 -10.59 -9.58
C TRP A 72 -1.67 -9.48 -8.52
N GLY A 73 -2.73 -8.68 -8.42
CA GLY A 73 -2.81 -7.56 -7.47
C GLY A 73 -2.87 -7.97 -6.00
N ARG A 74 -3.33 -9.19 -5.70
CA ARG A 74 -3.55 -9.64 -4.32
C ARG A 74 -2.25 -9.84 -3.55
N ALA A 75 -1.30 -10.59 -4.12
CA ALA A 75 -0.08 -10.94 -3.41
C ALA A 75 0.77 -9.71 -3.05
N PRO A 76 1.06 -8.77 -3.96
CA PRO A 76 1.78 -7.53 -3.64
C PRO A 76 1.03 -6.69 -2.60
N GLY A 77 -0.31 -6.60 -2.69
CA GLY A 77 -1.12 -5.87 -1.72
C GLY A 77 -0.98 -6.45 -0.31
N VAL A 78 -1.12 -7.76 -0.15
CA VAL A 78 -0.96 -8.41 1.17
C VAL A 78 0.46 -8.27 1.71
N VAL A 79 1.47 -8.41 0.84
CA VAL A 79 2.87 -8.22 1.22
C VAL A 79 3.08 -6.79 1.76
N ALA A 80 2.59 -5.77 1.05
CA ALA A 80 2.69 -4.38 1.50
C ALA A 80 2.09 -4.18 2.90
N GLN A 81 0.91 -4.75 3.14
CA GLN A 81 0.24 -4.68 4.44
C GLN A 81 1.08 -5.29 5.58
N ILE A 82 1.72 -6.43 5.33
CA ILE A 82 2.61 -7.07 6.32
C ILE A 82 3.86 -6.23 6.56
N PHE A 83 4.45 -5.65 5.51
CA PHE A 83 5.62 -4.77 5.62
C PHE A 83 5.34 -3.44 6.33
N LEU A 84 4.08 -3.02 6.43
CA LEU A 84 3.69 -1.86 7.23
C LEU A 84 3.64 -2.17 8.74
N LEU A 85 3.58 -3.43 9.16
CA LEU A 85 3.54 -3.79 10.59
C LEU A 85 4.82 -3.36 11.34
N PRO A 86 6.05 -3.59 10.83
CA PRO A 86 7.25 -3.00 11.41
C PRO A 86 7.20 -1.48 11.50
N VAL A 87 6.67 -0.79 10.49
CA VAL A 87 6.54 0.68 10.50
C VAL A 87 5.62 1.14 11.63
N ILE A 88 4.47 0.48 11.78
CA ILE A 88 3.53 0.75 12.89
C ILE A 88 4.22 0.54 14.24
N TYR A 89 4.99 -0.54 14.41
CA TYR A 89 5.75 -0.78 15.63
C TYR A 89 6.74 0.36 15.91
N THR A 90 7.46 0.84 14.89
CA THR A 90 8.39 1.96 15.05
C THR A 90 7.69 3.27 15.45
N LEU A 91 6.47 3.51 14.95
CA LEU A 91 5.68 4.69 15.33
C LEU A 91 5.28 4.65 16.81
N PHE A 92 4.91 3.48 17.33
CA PHE A 92 4.63 3.32 18.76
C PHE A 92 5.91 3.46 19.60
N GLN A 93 7.03 2.91 19.15
CA GLN A 93 8.33 3.08 19.82
C GLN A 93 8.82 4.53 19.82
N SER A 94 8.36 5.34 18.87
CA SER A 94 8.71 6.76 18.76
C SER A 94 7.70 7.67 19.47
N ASP A 95 6.82 7.12 20.30
CA ASP A 95 5.75 7.86 21.00
C ASP A 95 4.83 8.66 20.04
N LEU A 96 4.54 8.10 18.86
CA LEU A 96 3.65 8.68 17.84
C LEU A 96 2.36 7.85 17.64
N PRO A 97 1.57 7.56 18.69
CA PRO A 97 0.35 6.77 18.56
C PRO A 97 -0.70 7.43 17.65
N GLN A 98 -0.70 8.76 17.55
CA GLN A 98 -1.59 9.51 16.64
C GLN A 98 -1.39 9.17 15.17
N LEU A 99 -0.20 8.67 14.78
CA LEU A 99 0.08 8.17 13.43
C LEU A 99 -0.03 6.64 13.38
N GLY A 100 0.44 5.95 14.42
CA GLY A 100 0.46 4.49 14.48
C GLY A 100 -0.93 3.85 14.48
N VAL A 101 -1.88 4.41 15.24
CA VAL A 101 -3.24 3.85 15.36
C VAL A 101 -4.03 3.96 14.03
N PRO A 102 -4.11 5.12 13.36
CA PRO A 102 -4.80 5.21 12.07
C PRO A 102 -4.18 4.30 11.01
N LEU A 103 -2.85 4.21 10.97
CA LEU A 103 -2.15 3.32 10.05
C LEU A 103 -2.46 1.85 10.34
N LEU A 104 -2.46 1.43 11.61
CA LEU A 104 -2.84 0.07 11.99
C LEU A 104 -4.28 -0.26 11.58
N VAL A 105 -5.22 0.67 11.78
CA VAL A 105 -6.62 0.48 11.36
C VAL A 105 -6.71 0.34 9.84
N ALA A 106 -6.00 1.18 9.08
CA ALA A 106 -5.95 1.09 7.63
C ALA A 106 -5.37 -0.27 7.18
N VAL A 107 -4.29 -0.72 7.82
CA VAL A 107 -3.64 -1.98 7.48
C VAL A 107 -4.55 -3.18 7.71
N LEU A 108 -5.22 -3.22 8.86
CA LEU A 108 -6.19 -4.27 9.17
C LEU A 108 -7.38 -4.25 8.21
N ALA A 109 -7.89 -3.06 7.87
CA ALA A 109 -8.97 -2.91 6.89
C ALA A 109 -8.54 -3.40 5.50
N GLY A 110 -7.31 -3.07 5.07
CA GLY A 110 -6.72 -3.52 3.82
C GLY A 110 -6.56 -5.04 3.77
N LEU A 111 -6.01 -5.65 4.82
CA LEU A 111 -5.87 -7.11 4.92
C LEU A 111 -7.23 -7.82 4.87
N VAL A 112 -8.18 -7.39 5.70
CA VAL A 112 -9.53 -7.98 5.70
C VAL A 112 -10.17 -7.84 4.33
N ALA A 113 -10.07 -6.67 3.70
CA ALA A 113 -10.61 -6.42 2.38
C ALA A 113 -9.94 -7.26 1.27
N LEU A 114 -8.62 -7.44 1.31
CA LEU A 114 -7.86 -8.24 0.34
C LEU A 114 -8.11 -9.75 0.49
N LEU A 115 -8.27 -10.23 1.73
CA LEU A 115 -8.48 -11.65 2.04
C LEU A 115 -9.96 -12.04 2.00
N ALA A 116 -10.89 -11.07 1.93
CA ALA A 116 -12.32 -11.37 1.89
C ALA A 116 -12.68 -12.25 0.68
N PRO A 117 -13.60 -13.24 0.85
CA PRO A 117 -14.04 -14.10 -0.24
C PRO A 117 -14.54 -13.35 -1.48
N PRO A 118 -15.33 -12.25 -1.36
CA PRO A 118 -15.78 -11.49 -2.53
C PRO A 118 -14.63 -10.90 -3.35
N THR A 119 -13.56 -10.43 -2.71
CA THR A 119 -12.36 -9.92 -3.38
C THR A 119 -11.65 -11.05 -4.11
N THR A 120 -11.48 -12.20 -3.44
CA THR A 120 -10.88 -13.38 -4.06
C THR A 120 -11.69 -13.84 -5.27
N HIS A 121 -13.01 -13.94 -5.16
CA HIS A 121 -13.84 -14.34 -6.29
C HIS A 121 -13.76 -13.35 -7.46
N ALA A 122 -13.68 -12.04 -7.17
CA ALA A 122 -13.53 -11.03 -8.22
C ALA A 122 -12.17 -11.08 -8.94
N LEU A 123 -11.10 -11.49 -8.25
CA LEU A 123 -9.75 -11.57 -8.82
C LEU A 123 -9.47 -12.89 -9.55
N TYR A 124 -10.20 -13.97 -9.24
CA TYR A 124 -9.95 -15.32 -9.76
C TYR A 124 -11.16 -15.93 -10.51
N GLY A 125 -12.28 -15.20 -10.64
CA GLY A 125 -13.54 -15.73 -11.16
C GLY A 125 -13.57 -15.90 -12.68
N ASP A 126 -13.30 -17.13 -13.13
CA ASP A 126 -13.88 -17.88 -14.28
C ASP A 126 -13.15 -19.23 -14.54
N GLU A 127 -12.12 -19.60 -13.77
CA GLU A 127 -11.38 -20.87 -13.99
C GLU A 127 -12.14 -22.14 -13.52
N GLN A 128 -13.30 -22.03 -12.88
CA GLN A 128 -14.05 -23.17 -12.31
C GLN A 128 -15.07 -23.83 -13.26
N HIS A 129 -15.25 -23.33 -14.49
CA HIS A 129 -16.19 -23.92 -15.47
C HIS A 129 -15.51 -24.61 -16.67
N ALA A 130 -14.19 -24.82 -16.64
CA ALA A 130 -13.42 -25.40 -17.75
C ALA A 130 -12.72 -26.74 -17.43
N ALA A 131 -13.16 -27.46 -16.39
CA ALA A 131 -12.64 -28.79 -16.06
C ALA A 131 -13.78 -29.82 -15.94
#